data_AF-A0A2V6DP98-F1
#
_entry.id   AF-A0A2V6DP98-F1
#
_cell.length_a   1.000
_cell.length_b   1.000
_cell.length_c   1.000
_cell.angle_alpha   90.00
_cell.angle_beta   90.00
_cell.angle_gamma   90.00
#
_symmetry.space_group_name_H-M   'P 1'
#
loop_
_entity.id
_entity.type
_entity.pdbx_description
1 polymer ?
#
loop_
_entity_poly.entity_id
_entity_poly.type
_entity_poly.pdbx_seq_one_letter_code
_entity_poly.pdbx_strand_id
1 'polypeptide(L)'
;MALPQPRNVLPLEGQIDLNVSAKVTETINELIKDKPARLVVDLSGVTYIDSSGLAVLINATRDMEDYGGIFMLAGVREEVRPILETARLENFFPIYPSVDEALAAP
;
A
#
# COMPACT_ATOMS: atom_id res chain seq x y z
N MET A 1 -13.88 14.74 -14.57
CA MET A 1 -12.50 15.24 -14.80
C MET A 1 -11.60 14.35 -13.95
N ALA A 2 -11.00 13.31 -14.52
CA ALA A 2 -10.10 12.45 -13.77
C ALA A 2 -8.77 13.18 -13.63
N LEU A 3 -8.37 13.48 -12.40
CA LEU A 3 -7.02 13.98 -12.13
C LEU A 3 -6.02 12.97 -12.70
N PRO A 4 -4.89 13.41 -13.29
CA PRO A 4 -3.84 12.50 -13.70
C PRO A 4 -3.40 11.72 -12.45
N GLN A 5 -3.66 10.40 -12.43
CA GLN A 5 -3.23 9.56 -11.33
C GLN A 5 -1.70 9.72 -11.22
N PRO A 6 -1.16 10.12 -10.05
CA PRO A 6 0.27 10.25 -9.89
C PRO A 6 0.93 8.91 -10.22
N ARG A 7 2.12 8.93 -10.84
CA ARG A 7 2.92 7.73 -11.15
C ARG A 7 3.24 6.87 -9.91
N ASN A 8 2.93 7.41 -8.73
CA ASN A 8 3.27 6.89 -7.42
C ASN A 8 2.05 6.36 -6.65
N VAL A 9 0.92 6.11 -7.33
CA VAL A 9 -0.27 5.48 -6.73
C VAL A 9 -0.49 4.10 -7.35
N LEU A 10 -0.55 3.07 -6.52
CA LEU A 10 -0.86 1.70 -6.90
C LEU A 10 -2.24 1.31 -6.37
N PRO A 11 -3.28 1.26 -7.21
CA PRO A 11 -4.58 0.74 -6.82
C PRO A 11 -4.53 -0.79 -6.71
N LEU A 12 -5.03 -1.32 -5.60
CA LEU A 12 -5.28 -2.74 -5.39
C LEU A 12 -6.79 -2.98 -5.24
N GLU A 13 -7.24 -4.12 -5.77
CA GLU A 13 -8.65 -4.48 -5.77
C GLU A 13 -8.84 -5.97 -5.47
N GLY A 14 -10.00 -6.30 -4.90
CA GLY A 14 -10.38 -7.69 -4.61
C GLY A 14 -9.67 -8.27 -3.39
N GLN A 15 -9.29 -9.55 -3.46
CA GLN A 15 -8.67 -10.27 -2.36
C GLN A 15 -7.15 -10.31 -2.53
N ILE A 16 -6.41 -9.91 -1.50
CA ILE A 16 -4.96 -9.97 -1.45
C ILE A 16 -4.56 -11.15 -0.56
N ASP A 17 -4.43 -12.32 -1.19
CA ASP A 17 -4.12 -13.60 -0.56
C ASP A 17 -2.81 -14.20 -1.11
N LEU A 18 -2.49 -15.43 -0.71
CA LEU A 18 -1.32 -16.17 -1.21
C LEU A 18 -1.27 -16.32 -2.75
N ASN A 19 -2.40 -16.28 -3.44
CA ASN A 19 -2.45 -16.42 -4.90
C ASN A 19 -2.06 -15.13 -5.62
N VAL A 20 -2.41 -13.97 -5.03
CA VAL A 20 -2.23 -12.65 -5.64
C VAL A 20 -1.00 -11.91 -5.08
N SER A 21 -0.59 -12.23 -3.85
CA SER A 21 0.52 -11.56 -3.13
C SER A 21 1.84 -11.58 -3.90
N ALA A 22 2.18 -12.68 -4.58
CA ALA A 22 3.39 -12.74 -5.42
C ALA A 22 3.38 -11.69 -6.55
N LYS A 23 2.24 -11.54 -7.24
CA LYS A 23 2.08 -10.57 -8.32
C LYS A 23 2.09 -9.13 -7.81
N VAL A 24 1.48 -8.89 -6.64
CA VAL A 24 1.53 -7.58 -5.97
C VAL A 24 2.97 -7.23 -5.60
N THR A 25 3.73 -8.20 -5.08
CA THR A 25 5.15 -8.04 -4.75
C THR A 25 5.97 -7.66 -5.97
N GLU A 26 5.82 -8.37 -7.09
CA GLU A 26 6.52 -8.05 -8.34
C GLU A 26 6.21 -6.64 -8.82
N THR A 27 4.92 -6.26 -8.81
CA THR A 27 4.47 -4.94 -9.25
C THR A 27 5.07 -3.82 -8.38
N ILE A 28 5.05 -3.99 -7.06
CA ILE A 28 5.64 -3.03 -6.13
C ILE A 28 7.15 -2.95 -6.34
N ASN A 29 7.84 -4.07 -6.48
CA ASN A 29 9.28 -4.11 -6.69
C ASN A 29 9.67 -3.39 -8.00
N GLU A 30 8.86 -3.51 -9.05
CA GLU A 30 9.08 -2.76 -10.29
C GLU A 30 8.95 -1.25 -10.10
N LEU A 31 7.95 -0.79 -9.35
CA LEU A 31 7.80 0.63 -9.01
C LEU A 31 8.96 1.14 -8.15
N ILE A 32 9.43 0.32 -7.20
CA ILE A 32 10.53 0.67 -6.29
C ILE A 32 11.88 0.77 -7.02
N LYS A 33 12.08 0.08 -8.16
CA LYS A 33 13.34 0.20 -8.95
C LYS A 33 13.65 1.64 -9.37
N ASP A 34 12.62 2.44 -9.64
CA ASP A 34 12.76 3.86 -10.00
C ASP A 34 13.07 4.75 -8.77
N LYS A 35 13.16 4.16 -7.56
CA LYS A 35 13.36 4.83 -6.26
C LYS A 35 12.45 6.04 -6.06
N PRO A 36 11.12 5.88 -6.18
CA PRO A 36 10.19 6.97 -5.96
C PRO A 36 10.30 7.47 -4.51
N ALA A 37 10.32 8.78 -4.31
CA ALA A 37 10.34 9.36 -2.97
C ALA A 37 9.10 8.97 -2.14
N ARG A 38 7.99 8.66 -2.80
CA ARG A 38 6.70 8.32 -2.19
C ARG A 38 5.99 7.25 -3.02
N LEU A 39 5.35 6.29 -2.38
CA LEU A 39 4.44 5.33 -3.00
C LEU A 39 3.18 5.20 -2.12
N VAL A 40 2.02 5.44 -2.72
CA VAL A 40 0.72 5.28 -2.08
C VAL A 40 0.07 4.01 -2.63
N VAL A 41 -0.30 3.09 -1.76
CA VAL A 41 -1.12 1.94 -2.14
C VAL A 41 -2.58 2.21 -1.75
N ASP A 42 -3.45 2.25 -2.76
CA ASP A 42 -4.88 2.47 -2.57
C ASP A 42 -5.57 1.12 -2.34
N LEU A 43 -6.14 0.97 -1.15
CA LEU A 43 -6.86 -0.22 -0.69
C LEU A 43 -8.38 -0.06 -0.75
N SER A 44 -8.90 1.00 -1.36
CA SER A 44 -10.35 1.26 -1.46
C SER A 44 -11.12 0.15 -2.17
N GLY A 45 -10.47 -0.55 -3.11
CA GLY A 45 -11.01 -1.72 -3.80
C GLY A 45 -10.71 -3.06 -3.14
N VAL A 46 -9.89 -3.12 -2.08
CA VAL A 46 -9.47 -4.38 -1.45
C VAL A 46 -10.52 -4.86 -0.46
N THR A 47 -11.14 -6.00 -0.75
CA THR A 47 -12.21 -6.59 0.07
C THR A 47 -11.70 -7.50 1.19
N TYR A 48 -10.46 -7.98 1.10
CA TYR A 48 -9.85 -8.88 2.08
C TYR A 48 -8.33 -8.92 1.93
N ILE A 49 -7.61 -9.10 3.04
CA ILE A 49 -6.16 -9.31 3.07
C ILE A 49 -5.80 -10.36 4.12
N ASP A 50 -4.90 -11.28 3.80
CA ASP A 50 -4.36 -12.26 4.77
C ASP A 50 -2.91 -11.91 5.18
N SER A 51 -2.30 -12.78 6.00
CA SER A 51 -0.93 -12.61 6.48
C SER A 51 0.11 -12.51 5.36
N SER A 52 -0.13 -13.14 4.20
CA SER A 52 0.77 -13.06 3.06
C SER A 52 0.69 -11.69 2.40
N GLY A 53 -0.52 -11.15 2.19
CA GLY A 53 -0.71 -9.79 1.69
C GLY A 53 -0.09 -8.75 2.62
N LEU A 54 -0.25 -8.90 3.93
CA LEU A 54 0.39 -8.02 4.91
C LEU A 54 1.92 -8.07 4.83
N ALA A 55 2.49 -9.27 4.69
CA ALA A 55 3.94 -9.42 4.56
C ALA A 55 4.50 -8.69 3.33
N VAL A 56 3.76 -8.68 2.21
CA VAL A 56 4.14 -7.90 1.02
C VAL A 56 4.22 -6.41 1.32
N LEU A 57 3.21 -5.84 2.00
CA LEU A 57 3.18 -4.42 2.33
C LEU A 57 4.30 -4.03 3.31
N ILE A 58 4.57 -4.87 4.31
CA ILE A 58 5.66 -4.65 5.27
C ILE A 58 7.03 -4.68 4.58
N ASN A 59 7.27 -5.66 3.71
CA ASN A 59 8.54 -5.76 3.00
C ASN A 59 8.74 -4.58 2.05
N ALA A 60 7.71 -4.20 1.30
CA ALA A 60 7.73 -3.03 0.44
C ALA A 60 8.10 -1.74 1.19
N THR A 61 7.58 -1.59 2.41
CA THR A 61 7.88 -0.44 3.27
C THR A 61 9.37 -0.38 3.60
N ARG A 62 9.95 -1.51 4.03
CA ARG A 62 11.39 -1.62 4.32
C ARG A 62 12.26 -1.33 3.10
N ASP A 63 11.88 -1.88 1.94
CA ASP A 63 12.61 -1.66 0.70
C ASP A 63 12.61 -0.18 0.29
N MET A 64 11.54 0.56 0.61
CA MET A 64 11.49 2.01 0.41
C MET A 64 12.31 2.78 1.44
N GLU A 65 12.23 2.42 2.71
CA GLU A 65 12.99 3.02 3.80
C GLU A 65 14.51 2.93 3.55
N ASP A 66 15.00 1.85 2.94
CA ASP A 66 16.41 1.62 2.63
C ASP A 66 17.04 2.71 1.75
N TYR A 67 16.25 3.43 0.96
CA TYR A 67 16.71 4.60 0.18
C TYR A 67 16.04 5.92 0.60
N GLY A 68 15.32 5.94 1.72
CA GLY A 68 14.64 7.12 2.25
C GLY A 68 13.33 7.47 1.55
N GLY A 69 12.72 6.52 0.82
CA GLY A 69 11.37 6.64 0.31
C GLY A 69 10.32 6.42 1.38
N ILE A 70 9.09 6.90 1.15
CA ILE A 70 7.96 6.74 2.07
C ILE A 70 6.89 5.87 1.42
N PHE A 71 6.55 4.76 2.08
CA PHE A 71 5.44 3.90 1.71
C PHE A 71 4.20 4.22 2.54
N MET A 72 3.04 4.40 1.90
CA MET A 72 1.81 4.85 2.55
C MET A 72 0.62 4.02 2.08
N LEU A 73 -0.34 3.79 2.97
CA LEU A 73 -1.62 3.19 2.59
C LEU A 73 -2.72 4.25 2.57
N ALA A 74 -3.67 4.06 1.66
CA ALA A 74 -4.85 4.90 1.53
C ALA A 74 -6.12 4.05 1.39
N GLY A 75 -7.27 4.61 1.77
CA GLY A 75 -8.57 4.03 1.40
C GLY A 75 -8.90 2.70 2.08
N VAL A 76 -8.31 2.38 3.23
CA VAL A 76 -8.58 1.13 3.94
C VAL A 76 -10.07 1.02 4.28
N ARG A 77 -10.72 0.00 3.71
CA ARG A 77 -12.13 -0.29 3.99
C ARG A 77 -12.35 -0.82 5.41
N GLU A 78 -13.56 -0.64 5.93
CA GLU A 78 -13.96 -1.10 7.27
C GLU A 78 -13.80 -2.61 7.45
N GLU A 79 -14.00 -3.41 6.40
CA GLU A 79 -13.87 -4.87 6.48
C GLU A 79 -12.41 -5.32 6.62
N VAL A 80 -11.45 -4.52 6.15
CA VAL A 80 -10.01 -4.81 6.15
C VAL A 80 -9.32 -4.21 7.37
N ARG A 81 -9.85 -3.10 7.89
CA ARG A 81 -9.30 -2.36 9.03
C ARG A 81 -9.01 -3.23 10.28
N PRO A 82 -9.91 -4.09 10.77
CA PRO A 82 -9.63 -4.94 11.94
C PRO A 82 -8.42 -5.88 11.74
N ILE A 83 -8.16 -6.31 10.50
CA ILE A 83 -7.04 -7.19 10.16
C ILE A 83 -5.72 -6.40 10.28
N LEU A 84 -5.69 -5.17 9.75
CA LEU A 84 -4.55 -4.26 9.86
C LEU A 84 -4.27 -3.86 11.32
N GLU A 85 -5.31 -3.57 12.09
CA GLU A 85 -5.22 -3.22 13.52
C GLU A 85 -4.70 -4.39 14.35
N THR A 86 -5.20 -5.60 14.09
CA THR A 86 -4.74 -6.83 14.77
C THR A 86 -3.25 -7.07 14.52
N ALA A 87 -2.79 -6.84 13.29
CA ALA A 87 -1.39 -6.94 12.92
C ALA A 87 -0.56 -5.71 13.34
N ARG A 88 -1.18 -4.69 13.95
CA ARG A 88 -0.57 -3.43 14.40
C ARG A 88 0.22 -2.72 13.31
N LEU A 89 -0.33 -2.72 12.09
CA LEU A 89 0.36 -2.23 10.90
C LEU A 89 0.53 -0.71 10.85
N GLU A 90 -0.21 0.01 11.69
CA GLU A 90 -0.02 1.44 11.91
C GLU A 90 1.39 1.81 12.42
N ASN A 91 2.13 0.85 12.97
CA ASN A 91 3.52 1.06 13.39
C ASN A 91 4.53 0.92 12.24
N PHE A 92 4.10 0.42 11.07
CA PHE A 92 4.99 0.18 9.93
C PHE A 92 4.87 1.27 8.87
N PHE A 93 3.66 1.77 8.61
CA PHE A 93 3.42 2.80 7.61
C PHE A 93 2.25 3.70 8.02
N PRO A 94 2.26 4.97 7.60
CA PRO A 94 1.10 5.84 7.76
C PRO A 94 -0.07 5.35 6.91
N ILE A 95 -1.27 5.39 7.49
CA ILE A 95 -2.52 5.01 6.84
C ILE A 95 -3.42 6.24 6.77
N TYR A 96 -3.88 6.56 5.57
CA TYR A 96 -4.75 7.70 5.30
C TYR A 96 -6.15 7.25 4.86
N PRO A 97 -7.20 8.04 5.15
CA PRO A 97 -8.55 7.76 4.68
C PRO A 97 -8.69 7.74 3.15
N SER A 98 -7.88 8.51 2.43
CA SER A 98 -7.98 8.65 0.97
C SER A 98 -6.60 8.84 0.33
N VAL A 99 -6.51 8.57 -0.99
CA VAL A 99 -5.29 8.79 -1.77
C VAL A 99 -4.90 10.27 -1.77
N ASP A 100 -5.89 11.16 -1.88
CA ASP A 100 -5.67 12.60 -1.86
C ASP A 100 -5.03 13.06 -0.54
N GLU A 101 -5.49 12.54 0.59
CA GLU A 101 -4.90 12.82 1.90
C GLU A 101 -3.48 12.26 2.04
N ALA A 102 -3.22 11.05 1.52
CA ALA A 102 -1.87 10.47 1.52
C ALA A 102 -0.88 11.29 0.68
N LEU A 103 -1.31 11.82 -0.45
CA LEU A 103 -0.48 12.64 -1.32
C LEU A 103 -0.24 14.05 -0.75
N ALA A 104 -1.23 14.59 -0.03
CA ALA A 104 -1.13 15.88 0.65
C ALA A 104 -0.33 15.81 1.96
N ALA A 105 -0.06 14.60 2.47
CA ALA A 105 0.72 14.40 3.68
C ALA A 105 2.16 14.95 3.55
N PRO A 106 2.72 15.49 4.64
CA PRO A 106 4.04 16.14 4.64
C PRO A 106 5.19 15.17 4.35
#